data_AF-A0AAQ3WIR1-F1
#
_entry.id   AF-A0AAQ3WIR1-F1
#
_cell.length_a   1.000
_cell.length_b   1.000
_cell.length_c   1.000
_cell.angle_alpha   90.00
_cell.angle_beta   90.00
_cell.angle_gamma   90.00
#
_symmetry.space_group_name_H-M   'P 1'
#
loop_
_entity.id
_entity.type
_entity.pdbx_description
1 polymer ?
#
loop_
_entity_poly.entity_id
_entity_poly.type
_entity_poly.pdbx_seq_one_letter_code
_entity_poly.pdbx_strand_id
1 'polypeptide(L)'
;MQKLREAIGSPSGLAICTDAGVAVMTGVKDVYPKAEHRECMFHLKKYRGKVFTEHLWAAAYSWHPYFFEKHWDAMEKAKPKATQYLRDCHKRLWTRSQFRTVCKVDYVTNNLAESFNKWIKEFKAMNLDDLMDKIRQLLMVKWNQRRKVARNLDGMILPHIMKKLNERSRDLNMDVEKCGDEIGEISVLGGSGYRHVVNLTDKTCSCRA
;
A
#
# COMPACT_ATOMS: atom_id res chain seq x y z
N MET A 1 -22.89 3.70 1.94
CA MET A 1 -22.05 2.98 0.96
C MET A 1 -22.82 2.43 -0.26
N GLN A 2 -24.15 2.27 -0.22
CA GLN A 2 -24.93 1.74 -1.36
C GLN A 2 -24.73 2.53 -2.67
N LYS A 3 -24.87 3.86 -2.64
CA LYS A 3 -24.60 4.72 -3.80
C LYS A 3 -23.18 4.57 -4.38
N LEU A 4 -22.19 4.25 -3.54
CA LEU A 4 -20.84 3.97 -4.02
C LEU A 4 -20.80 2.67 -4.83
N ARG A 5 -21.54 1.64 -4.40
CA ARG A 5 -21.65 0.37 -5.13
C ARG A 5 -22.40 0.52 -6.44
N GLU A 6 -23.42 1.37 -6.49
CA GLU A 6 -24.08 1.73 -7.74
C GLU A 6 -23.10 2.36 -8.73
N ALA A 7 -22.23 3.26 -8.25
CA ALA A 7 -21.26 3.96 -9.10
C ALA A 7 -20.06 3.09 -9.54
N ILE A 8 -19.51 2.26 -8.65
CA ILE A 8 -18.26 1.52 -8.89
C ILE A 8 -18.50 0.04 -9.25
N GLY A 9 -19.66 -0.52 -8.91
CA GLY A 9 -19.92 -1.95 -9.01
C GLY A 9 -19.10 -2.75 -8.00
N SER A 10 -18.92 -4.05 -8.25
CA SER A 10 -18.09 -4.93 -7.40
C SER A 10 -17.10 -5.74 -8.26
N PRO A 11 -16.14 -5.08 -8.94
CA PRO A 11 -15.22 -5.76 -9.85
C PRO A 11 -14.35 -6.80 -9.12
N SER A 12 -13.89 -7.79 -9.88
CA SER A 12 -12.93 -8.77 -9.37
C SER A 12 -11.65 -8.06 -8.90
N GLY A 13 -11.15 -8.46 -7.74
CA GLY A 13 -9.95 -7.85 -7.15
C GLY A 13 -10.17 -6.50 -6.46
N LEU A 14 -11.43 -6.03 -6.29
CA LEU A 14 -11.70 -4.80 -5.55
C LEU A 14 -11.11 -4.87 -4.12
N ALA A 15 -10.31 -3.87 -3.78
CA ALA A 15 -9.80 -3.65 -2.44
C ALA A 15 -10.23 -2.27 -1.93
N ILE A 16 -10.72 -2.21 -0.69
CA ILE A 16 -11.15 -0.98 -0.04
C ILE A 16 -10.26 -0.78 1.19
N CYS A 17 -9.53 0.33 1.23
CA CYS A 17 -8.73 0.73 2.38
C CYS A 17 -9.47 1.82 3.15
N THR A 18 -9.67 1.63 4.45
CA THR A 18 -10.36 2.62 5.30
C THR A 18 -9.54 2.96 6.53
N ASP A 19 -9.92 4.04 7.19
CA ASP A 19 -9.48 4.32 8.56
C ASP A 19 -10.15 3.32 9.54
N ALA A 20 -9.73 3.35 10.80
CA ALA A 20 -10.17 2.43 11.88
C ALA A 20 -11.61 2.65 12.39
N GLY A 21 -12.47 3.33 11.63
CA GLY A 21 -13.81 3.71 12.06
C GLY A 21 -14.83 2.58 11.95
N VAL A 22 -15.40 2.13 13.07
CA VAL A 22 -16.33 0.98 13.15
C VAL A 22 -17.50 1.10 12.15
N ALA A 23 -18.14 2.27 12.06
CA ALA A 23 -19.28 2.48 11.15
C ALA A 23 -18.91 2.27 9.67
N VAL A 24 -17.74 2.76 9.26
CA VAL A 24 -17.24 2.59 7.89
C VAL A 24 -16.91 1.12 7.64
N MET A 25 -16.28 0.45 8.62
CA MET A 25 -15.93 -0.96 8.50
C MET A 25 -17.15 -1.87 8.35
N THR A 26 -18.22 -1.61 9.10
CA THR A 26 -19.49 -2.33 8.96
C THR A 26 -20.11 -2.06 7.59
N GLY A 27 -20.16 -0.78 7.17
CA GLY A 27 -20.71 -0.42 5.86
C GLY A 27 -19.98 -1.06 4.67
N VAL A 28 -18.65 -1.24 4.75
CA VAL A 28 -17.88 -1.98 3.74
C VAL A 28 -18.25 -3.45 3.74
N LYS A 29 -18.30 -4.09 4.92
CA LYS A 29 -18.66 -5.51 5.05
C LYS A 29 -20.03 -5.81 4.45
N ASP A 30 -21.01 -4.96 4.72
CA ASP A 30 -22.40 -5.19 4.30
C ASP A 30 -22.60 -4.91 2.80
N VAL A 31 -22.00 -3.83 2.28
CA VAL A 31 -22.20 -3.42 0.88
C VAL A 31 -21.26 -4.15 -0.08
N TYR A 32 -20.03 -4.46 0.35
CA TYR A 32 -18.97 -5.06 -0.46
C TYR A 32 -18.40 -6.34 0.18
N PRO A 33 -19.21 -7.40 0.38
CA PRO A 33 -18.78 -8.59 1.11
C PRO A 33 -17.63 -9.36 0.44
N LYS A 34 -17.43 -9.18 -0.88
CA LYS A 34 -16.36 -9.83 -1.65
C LYS A 34 -15.08 -8.99 -1.77
N ALA A 35 -15.15 -7.69 -1.44
CA ALA A 35 -14.00 -6.81 -1.52
C ALA A 35 -13.01 -7.14 -0.41
N GLU A 36 -11.72 -7.04 -0.74
CA GLU A 36 -10.71 -7.08 0.30
C GLU A 36 -10.77 -5.81 1.14
N HIS A 37 -10.97 -5.94 2.44
CA HIS A 37 -11.04 -4.81 3.34
C HIS A 37 -9.72 -4.63 4.09
N ARG A 38 -9.03 -3.53 3.74
CA ARG A 38 -7.76 -3.11 4.33
C ARG A 38 -7.99 -1.97 5.32
N GLU A 39 -7.16 -1.94 6.34
CA GLU A 39 -7.12 -0.87 7.33
C GLU A 39 -5.82 -0.08 7.19
N CYS A 40 -5.94 1.24 7.27
CA CYS A 40 -4.79 2.13 7.21
C CYS A 40 -3.89 1.92 8.42
N MET A 41 -2.68 1.41 8.17
CA MET A 41 -1.69 1.12 9.22
C MET A 41 -1.34 2.35 10.06
N PHE A 42 -1.43 3.55 9.50
CA PHE A 42 -1.10 4.77 10.24
C PHE A 42 -1.92 4.94 11.53
N HIS A 43 -3.15 4.41 11.58
CA HIS A 43 -3.98 4.45 12.79
C HIS A 43 -3.49 3.53 13.91
N LEU A 44 -2.63 2.57 13.62
CA LEU A 44 -2.00 1.69 14.61
C LEU A 44 -0.86 2.40 15.36
N LYS A 45 -0.39 3.55 14.87
CA LYS A 45 0.65 4.37 15.53
C LYS A 45 0.21 5.07 16.82
N LYS A 46 -0.99 4.77 17.34
CA LYS A 46 -1.37 5.22 18.68
C LYS A 46 -0.35 4.77 19.74
N TYR A 47 0.36 3.68 19.48
CA TYR A 47 1.50 3.23 20.28
C TYR A 47 2.80 3.91 19.88
N ARG A 48 3.44 4.53 20.87
CA ARG A 48 4.72 5.21 20.73
C ARG A 48 5.82 4.40 21.42
N GLY A 49 7.03 4.49 20.88
CA GLY A 49 8.22 3.86 21.46
C GLY A 49 9.18 3.40 20.38
N LYS A 50 10.46 3.29 20.74
CA LYS A 50 11.54 2.90 19.82
C LYS A 50 11.22 1.63 19.04
N VAL A 51 10.72 0.60 19.74
CA VAL A 51 10.35 -0.69 19.13
C VAL A 51 9.26 -0.55 18.05
N PHE A 52 8.24 0.29 18.26
CA PHE A 52 7.18 0.48 17.26
C PHE A 52 7.66 1.34 16.09
N THR A 53 8.52 2.32 16.33
CA THR A 53 9.13 3.11 15.24
C THR A 53 9.98 2.23 14.31
N GLU A 54 10.73 1.30 14.88
CA GLU A 54 11.62 0.39 14.15
C GLU A 54 10.87 -0.76 13.47
N HIS A 55 9.91 -1.39 14.16
CA HIS A 55 9.31 -2.64 13.70
C HIS A 55 7.93 -2.49 13.06
N LEU A 56 7.10 -1.51 13.43
CA LEU A 56 5.72 -1.44 12.93
C LEU A 56 5.67 -1.17 11.42
N TRP A 57 6.47 -0.22 10.94
CA TRP A 57 6.58 0.07 9.50
C TRP A 57 7.17 -1.09 8.72
N ALA A 58 8.19 -1.74 9.28
CA ALA A 58 8.83 -2.88 8.64
C ALA A 58 7.86 -4.07 8.55
N ALA A 59 7.08 -4.34 9.60
CA ALA A 59 6.02 -5.35 9.58
C ALA A 59 4.93 -5.01 8.55
N ALA A 60 4.47 -3.75 8.53
CA ALA A 60 3.44 -3.29 7.61
C ALA A 60 3.85 -3.44 6.13
N TYR A 61 5.10 -3.11 5.81
CA TYR A 61 5.64 -3.18 4.46
C TYR A 61 6.24 -4.54 4.09
N SER A 62 6.28 -5.49 5.02
CA SER A 62 6.82 -6.83 4.77
C SER A 62 6.06 -7.54 3.65
N TRP A 63 6.82 -8.06 2.69
CA TRP A 63 6.23 -8.82 1.59
C TRP A 63 5.96 -10.26 1.98
N HIS A 64 6.76 -10.89 2.84
CA HIS A 64 6.57 -12.29 3.23
C HIS A 64 6.02 -12.41 4.66
N PRO A 65 5.10 -13.36 4.95
CA PRO A 65 4.58 -13.60 6.31
C PRO A 65 5.69 -13.80 7.35
N TYR A 66 6.74 -14.54 7.01
CA TYR A 66 7.92 -14.72 7.86
C TYR A 66 8.53 -13.39 8.36
N PHE A 67 8.75 -12.42 7.47
CA PHE A 67 9.33 -11.13 7.87
C PHE A 67 8.36 -10.32 8.73
N PHE A 68 7.07 -10.40 8.43
CA PHE A 68 6.04 -9.82 9.27
C PHE A 68 6.11 -10.38 10.70
N GLU A 69 6.08 -11.70 10.86
CA GLU A 69 6.14 -12.35 12.18
C GLU A 69 7.42 -11.97 12.93
N LYS A 70 8.58 -11.95 12.25
CA LYS A 70 9.85 -11.52 12.86
C LYS A 70 9.77 -10.11 13.47
N HIS A 71 9.15 -9.16 12.77
CA HIS A 71 8.96 -7.80 13.30
C HIS A 71 7.86 -7.75 14.37
N TRP A 72 6.82 -8.55 14.22
CA TRP A 72 5.73 -8.66 15.18
C TRP A 72 6.21 -9.22 16.53
N ASP A 73 6.96 -10.32 16.53
CA ASP A 73 7.53 -10.96 17.72
C ASP A 73 8.42 -10.01 18.53
N ALA A 74 9.21 -9.17 17.85
CA ALA A 74 10.02 -8.16 18.51
C ALA A 74 9.15 -7.12 19.25
N MET A 75 8.03 -6.70 18.66
CA MET A 75 7.07 -5.79 19.30
C MET A 75 6.34 -6.49 20.45
N GLU A 76 5.95 -7.75 20.27
CA GLU A 76 5.21 -8.55 21.26
C GLU A 76 6.07 -8.84 22.49
N LYS A 77 7.34 -9.22 22.29
CA LYS A 77 8.30 -9.41 23.39
C LYS A 77 8.54 -8.13 24.18
N ALA A 78 8.61 -6.97 23.52
CA ALA A 78 8.87 -5.70 24.18
C ALA A 78 7.63 -5.11 24.87
N LYS A 79 6.44 -5.25 24.26
CA LYS A 79 5.19 -4.59 24.67
C LYS A 79 3.96 -5.48 24.40
N PRO A 80 3.79 -6.60 25.14
CA PRO A 80 2.74 -7.59 24.86
C PRO A 80 1.32 -7.03 25.00
N LYS A 81 1.07 -6.13 25.97
CA LYS A 81 -0.24 -5.46 26.12
C LYS A 81 -0.62 -4.61 24.91
N ALA A 82 0.37 -4.00 24.25
CA ALA A 82 0.13 -3.16 23.08
C ALA A 82 -0.15 -4.02 21.84
N THR A 83 0.61 -5.10 21.62
CA THR A 83 0.34 -6.03 20.51
C THR A 83 -0.99 -6.76 20.71
N GLN A 84 -1.36 -7.12 21.94
CA GLN A 84 -2.67 -7.69 22.24
C GLN A 84 -3.81 -6.73 21.87
N TYR A 85 -3.73 -5.46 22.30
CA TYR A 85 -4.71 -4.46 21.88
C TYR A 85 -4.79 -4.32 20.36
N LEU A 86 -3.65 -4.32 19.67
CA LEU A 86 -3.64 -4.23 18.21
C LEU A 86 -4.37 -5.42 17.57
N ARG A 87 -4.19 -6.65 18.08
CA ARG A 87 -4.94 -7.83 17.61
C ARG A 87 -6.44 -7.72 17.90
N ASP A 88 -6.81 -7.18 19.06
CA ASP A 88 -8.21 -7.09 19.48
C ASP A 88 -8.99 -6.00 18.73
N CYS A 89 -8.35 -4.84 18.50
CA CYS A 89 -8.99 -3.67 17.89
C CYS A 89 -8.86 -3.62 16.36
N HIS A 90 -7.76 -4.12 15.78
CA HIS A 90 -7.48 -4.03 14.35
C HIS A 90 -7.59 -5.39 13.67
N LYS A 91 -8.84 -5.85 13.47
CA LYS A 91 -9.17 -7.17 12.92
C LYS A 91 -9.11 -7.26 11.39
N ARG A 92 -8.77 -6.16 10.72
CA ARG A 92 -8.69 -6.08 9.25
C ARG A 92 -7.25 -6.18 8.78
N LEU A 93 -7.06 -6.36 7.48
CA LEU A 93 -5.71 -6.50 6.91
C LEU A 93 -5.01 -5.14 6.91
N TRP A 94 -3.83 -5.03 7.48
CA TRP A 94 -3.07 -3.76 7.51
C TRP A 94 -1.61 -3.92 7.08
N THR A 95 -1.18 -5.15 6.80
CA THR A 95 0.15 -5.45 6.28
C THR A 95 0.08 -5.89 4.84
N ARG A 96 1.12 -5.56 4.08
CA ARG A 96 1.24 -6.05 2.73
C ARG A 96 1.16 -7.56 2.74
N SER A 97 1.91 -8.27 3.60
CA SER A 97 2.03 -9.74 3.59
C SER A 97 0.69 -10.48 3.60
N GLN A 98 -0.37 -9.83 4.10
CA GLN A 98 -1.72 -10.38 4.16
C GLN A 98 -2.62 -9.98 2.99
N PHE A 99 -2.25 -8.96 2.20
CA PHE A 99 -3.05 -8.51 1.06
C PHE A 99 -3.01 -9.52 -0.10
N ARG A 100 -4.15 -9.68 -0.77
CA ARG A 100 -4.28 -10.40 -2.04
C ARG A 100 -3.35 -9.80 -3.10
N THR A 101 -2.83 -10.69 -3.93
CA THR A 101 -1.89 -10.36 -5.02
C THR A 101 -2.57 -9.84 -6.28
N VAL A 102 -3.90 -9.99 -6.39
CA VAL A 102 -4.69 -9.48 -7.52
C VAL A 102 -4.61 -7.96 -7.61
N CYS A 103 -4.76 -7.26 -6.47
CA CYS A 103 -4.68 -5.80 -6.40
C CYS A 103 -3.29 -5.37 -5.92
N LYS A 104 -2.40 -5.12 -6.88
CA LYS A 104 -1.02 -4.69 -6.64
C LYS A 104 -0.99 -3.20 -6.26
N VAL A 105 -0.96 -2.91 -4.97
CA VAL A 105 -0.92 -1.55 -4.42
C VAL A 105 0.19 -1.44 -3.37
N ASP A 106 1.03 -0.41 -3.50
CA ASP A 106 2.14 -0.13 -2.59
C ASP A 106 1.64 0.53 -1.28
N TYR A 107 0.47 1.17 -1.28
CA TYR A 107 -0.03 1.86 -0.09
C TYR A 107 -0.51 0.90 1.00
N VAL A 108 0.02 1.08 2.21
CA VAL A 108 -0.50 0.53 3.48
C VAL A 108 -1.16 1.62 4.34
N THR A 109 -1.27 2.84 3.80
CA THR A 109 -1.83 4.01 4.46
C THR A 109 -2.91 4.64 3.60
N ASN A 110 -3.78 5.44 4.23
CA ASN A 110 -4.83 6.20 3.56
C ASN A 110 -4.35 7.57 3.05
N ASN A 111 -3.04 7.72 2.80
CA ASN A 111 -2.44 9.00 2.42
C ASN A 111 -3.06 9.59 1.13
N LEU A 112 -3.58 8.75 0.23
CA LEU A 112 -4.28 9.22 -0.97
C LEU A 112 -5.56 9.97 -0.62
N ALA A 113 -6.40 9.42 0.28
CA ALA A 113 -7.62 10.09 0.70
C ALA A 113 -7.30 11.33 1.55
N GLU A 114 -6.30 11.25 2.43
CA GLU A 114 -5.84 12.41 3.22
C GLU A 114 -5.33 13.54 2.30
N SER A 115 -4.51 13.21 1.30
CA SER A 115 -4.01 14.17 0.31
C SER A 115 -5.15 14.80 -0.49
N PHE A 116 -6.14 14.01 -0.91
CA PHE A 116 -7.32 14.53 -1.59
C PHE A 116 -8.15 15.44 -0.68
N ASN A 117 -8.41 15.01 0.56
CA ASN A 117 -9.15 15.79 1.55
C ASN A 117 -8.48 17.13 1.85
N LYS A 118 -7.14 17.14 1.93
CA LYS A 118 -6.36 18.37 2.07
C LYS A 118 -6.45 19.25 0.82
N TRP A 119 -6.37 18.64 -0.37
CA TRP A 119 -6.42 19.36 -1.64
C TRP A 119 -7.73 20.11 -1.86
N ILE A 120 -8.86 19.59 -1.37
CA ILE A 120 -10.17 20.23 -1.50
C ILE A 120 -10.63 20.97 -0.23
N LYS A 121 -9.80 21.02 0.82
CA LYS A 121 -10.21 21.43 2.18
C LYS A 121 -10.92 22.79 2.20
N GLU A 122 -10.39 23.78 1.49
CA GLU A 122 -10.89 25.16 1.47
C GLU A 122 -12.23 25.30 0.74
N PHE A 123 -12.59 24.31 -0.09
CA PHE A 123 -13.80 24.33 -0.91
C PHE A 123 -14.94 23.52 -0.28
N LYS A 124 -14.69 22.81 0.83
CA LYS A 124 -15.68 21.91 1.46
C LYS A 124 -16.93 22.61 2.01
N ALA A 125 -16.86 23.92 2.24
CA ALA A 125 -17.98 24.72 2.71
C ALA A 125 -18.90 25.24 1.57
N MET A 126 -18.53 24.99 0.31
CA MET A 126 -19.34 25.36 -0.85
C MET A 126 -20.58 24.45 -0.95
N ASN A 127 -21.59 24.90 -1.71
CA ASN A 127 -22.69 24.03 -2.10
C ASN A 127 -22.19 22.85 -2.93
N LEU A 128 -22.99 21.78 -3.01
CA LEU A 128 -22.56 20.53 -3.64
C LEU A 128 -22.19 20.72 -5.12
N ASP A 129 -23.01 21.47 -5.86
CA ASP A 129 -22.81 21.83 -7.25
C ASP A 129 -21.54 22.69 -7.45
N ASP A 130 -21.35 23.71 -6.61
CA ASP A 130 -20.14 24.56 -6.62
C ASP A 130 -18.87 23.74 -6.32
N LEU A 131 -18.92 22.85 -5.33
CA LEU A 131 -17.80 21.97 -4.97
C LEU A 131 -17.44 21.04 -6.13
N MET A 132 -18.45 20.47 -6.79
CA MET A 132 -18.25 19.58 -7.95
C MET A 132 -17.62 20.34 -9.12
N ASP A 133 -18.08 21.54 -9.43
CA ASP A 133 -17.46 22.37 -10.47
C ASP A 133 -16.02 22.76 -10.09
N LYS A 134 -15.77 23.08 -8.82
CA LYS A 134 -14.42 23.43 -8.36
C LYS A 134 -13.47 22.24 -8.48
N ILE A 135 -13.90 21.04 -8.09
CA ILE A 135 -13.11 19.80 -8.27
C ILE A 135 -12.82 19.57 -9.75
N ARG A 136 -13.79 19.77 -10.65
CA ARG A 136 -13.58 19.68 -12.11
C ARG A 136 -12.50 20.65 -12.57
N GLN A 137 -12.54 21.92 -12.16
CA GLN A 137 -11.52 22.92 -12.49
C GLN A 137 -10.12 22.51 -11.99
N LEU A 138 -10.03 22.06 -10.74
CA LEU A 138 -8.78 21.59 -10.14
C LEU A 138 -8.18 20.40 -10.91
N LEU A 139 -9.03 19.45 -11.33
CA LEU A 139 -8.62 18.33 -12.17
C LEU A 139 -8.13 18.78 -13.55
N MET A 140 -8.80 19.76 -14.18
CA MET A 140 -8.38 20.32 -15.47
C MET A 140 -6.96 20.91 -15.39
N VAL A 141 -6.67 21.71 -14.36
CA VAL A 141 -5.32 22.29 -14.13
C VAL A 141 -4.29 21.17 -13.93
N LYS A 142 -4.61 20.18 -13.10
CA LYS A 142 -3.72 19.04 -12.81
C LYS A 142 -3.45 18.19 -14.06
N TRP A 143 -4.46 17.96 -14.90
CA TRP A 143 -4.28 17.26 -16.18
C TRP A 143 -3.44 18.05 -17.16
N ASN A 144 -3.61 19.38 -17.25
CA ASN A 144 -2.75 20.22 -18.07
C ASN A 144 -1.28 20.11 -17.65
N GLN A 145 -0.99 20.18 -16.34
CA GLN A 145 0.36 19.97 -15.80
C GLN A 145 0.91 18.58 -16.18
N ARG A 146 0.11 17.52 -16.00
CA ARG A 146 0.51 16.15 -16.38
C ARG A 146 0.78 16.00 -17.88
N ARG A 147 -0.02 16.63 -18.74
CA ARG A 147 0.21 16.63 -20.21
C ARG A 147 1.51 17.33 -20.58
N LYS A 148 1.84 18.46 -19.94
CA LYS A 148 3.12 19.15 -20.15
C LYS A 148 4.31 18.25 -19.79
N VAL A 149 4.24 17.56 -18.65
CA VAL A 149 5.28 16.60 -18.24
C VAL A 149 5.37 15.43 -19.23
N ALA A 150 4.23 14.87 -19.64
CA ALA A 150 4.20 13.73 -20.56
C ALA A 150 4.77 14.05 -21.95
N ARG A 151 4.60 15.27 -22.45
CA ARG A 151 5.20 15.70 -23.73
C ARG A 151 6.73 15.72 -23.72
N ASN A 152 7.32 15.92 -22.55
CA ASN A 152 8.77 15.97 -22.36
C ASN A 152 9.32 14.66 -21.79
N LEU A 153 8.46 13.66 -21.59
CA LEU A 153 8.87 12.36 -21.09
C LEU A 153 9.47 11.56 -22.25
N ASP A 154 10.73 11.21 -22.13
CA ASP A 154 11.37 10.22 -22.98
C ASP A 154 11.30 8.83 -22.31
N GLY A 155 10.94 7.81 -23.08
CA GLY A 155 10.72 6.44 -22.60
C GLY A 155 9.40 6.22 -21.82
N MET A 156 9.32 5.08 -21.12
CA MET A 156 8.10 4.61 -20.46
C MET A 156 8.02 4.94 -18.95
N ILE A 157 9.15 5.20 -18.31
CA ILE A 157 9.25 5.34 -16.85
C ILE A 157 9.70 6.76 -16.51
N LEU A 158 9.01 7.40 -15.56
CA LEU A 158 9.35 8.76 -15.12
C LEU A 158 10.81 8.81 -14.61
N PRO A 159 11.62 9.82 -15.00
CA PRO A 159 13.04 9.89 -14.65
C PRO A 159 13.32 9.79 -13.14
N HIS A 160 12.47 10.40 -12.32
CA HIS A 160 12.63 10.34 -10.86
C HIS A 160 12.35 8.93 -10.29
N ILE A 161 11.50 8.13 -10.94
CA ILE A 161 11.26 6.73 -10.57
C ILE A 161 12.47 5.89 -10.97
N MET A 162 13.00 6.08 -12.18
CA MET A 162 14.21 5.40 -12.63
C MET A 162 15.40 5.71 -11.72
N LYS A 163 15.59 6.99 -11.36
CA LYS A 163 16.60 7.42 -10.40
C LYS A 163 16.46 6.68 -9.06
N LYS A 164 15.24 6.62 -8.51
CA LYS A 164 14.96 5.93 -7.24
C LYS A 164 15.20 4.42 -7.34
N LEU A 165 14.92 3.79 -8.49
CA LEU A 165 15.22 2.37 -8.71
C LEU A 165 16.74 2.14 -8.75
N ASN A 166 17.47 2.95 -9.51
CA ASN A 166 18.93 2.87 -9.62
C ASN A 166 19.65 3.13 -8.28
N GLU A 167 19.12 4.04 -7.46
CA GLU A 167 19.63 4.26 -6.11
C GLU A 167 19.41 3.05 -5.20
N ARG A 168 18.31 2.33 -5.38
CA ARG A 168 17.98 1.13 -4.61
C ARG A 168 18.65 -0.14 -5.12
N SER A 169 19.18 -0.14 -6.34
CA SER A 169 19.85 -1.30 -6.92
C SER A 169 21.34 -1.37 -6.59
N ARG A 170 21.89 -0.38 -5.90
CA ARG A 170 23.30 -0.33 -5.47
C ARG A 170 23.45 -0.89 -4.06
N ASP A 171 24.62 -1.48 -3.80
CA ASP A 171 25.03 -1.99 -2.49
C ASP A 171 24.02 -2.97 -1.86
N LEU A 172 23.31 -3.71 -2.73
CA LEU A 172 22.45 -4.79 -2.30
C LEU A 172 23.33 -5.98 -1.95
N ASN A 173 23.19 -6.49 -0.73
CA ASN A 173 23.71 -7.79 -0.33
C ASN A 173 22.85 -8.90 -0.97
N MET A 174 22.82 -8.96 -2.30
CA MET A 174 22.01 -9.90 -3.06
C MET A 174 22.74 -10.32 -4.34
N ASP A 175 22.68 -11.61 -4.66
CA ASP A 175 23.13 -12.18 -5.93
C ASP A 175 21.93 -12.51 -6.82
N VAL A 176 22.13 -12.45 -8.13
CA VAL A 176 21.12 -12.81 -9.13
C VAL A 176 21.68 -13.87 -10.07
N GLU A 177 21.13 -15.07 -9.97
CA GLU A 177 21.40 -16.20 -10.86
C GLU A 177 20.35 -16.19 -11.99
N LYS A 178 20.78 -16.04 -13.23
CA LYS A 178 19.87 -15.94 -14.39
C LYS A 178 19.49 -17.32 -14.90
N CYS A 179 18.21 -17.51 -15.19
CA CYS A 179 17.65 -18.66 -15.89
C CYS A 179 16.96 -18.18 -17.17
N GLY A 180 17.74 -17.76 -18.16
CA GLY A 180 17.24 -17.11 -19.38
C GLY A 180 17.09 -15.59 -19.25
N ASP A 181 16.36 -14.98 -20.18
CA ASP A 181 16.29 -13.51 -20.32
C ASP A 181 15.35 -12.87 -19.29
N GLU A 182 14.27 -13.56 -18.93
CA GLU A 182 13.17 -13.00 -18.12
C GLU A 182 12.96 -13.72 -16.78
N ILE A 183 13.75 -14.75 -16.47
CA ILE A 183 13.64 -15.51 -15.22
C ILE A 183 14.99 -15.52 -14.50
N GLY A 184 14.97 -15.35 -13.18
CA GLY A 184 16.16 -15.45 -12.35
C GLY A 184 15.84 -15.74 -10.90
N GLU A 185 16.80 -16.32 -10.20
CA GLU A 185 16.80 -16.48 -8.75
C GLU A 185 17.57 -15.33 -8.09
N ILE A 186 16.95 -14.69 -7.11
CA ILE A 186 17.57 -13.66 -6.27
C ILE A 186 17.90 -14.30 -4.93
N SER A 187 19.18 -14.28 -4.55
CA SER A 187 19.68 -14.80 -3.28
C SER A 187 20.14 -13.66 -2.38
N VAL A 188 19.62 -13.55 -1.16
CA VAL A 188 20.10 -12.55 -0.19
C VAL A 188 21.37 -13.07 0.49
N LEU A 189 22.45 -12.30 0.37
CA LEU A 189 23.74 -12.58 1.00
C LEU A 189 23.68 -12.32 2.50
N GLY A 190 24.20 -13.25 3.30
CA GLY A 190 24.24 -13.20 4.77
C GLY A 190 23.49 -14.34 5.45
N GLY A 191 23.55 -14.41 6.78
CA GLY A 191 23.15 -15.58 7.59
C GLY A 191 21.66 -15.97 7.59
N SER A 192 20.84 -15.36 6.75
CA SER A 192 19.41 -15.67 6.61
C SER A 192 19.00 -16.22 5.24
N GLY A 193 19.92 -16.23 4.26
CA GLY A 193 19.89 -17.09 3.07
C GLY A 193 18.57 -17.27 2.32
N TYR A 194 17.80 -16.20 2.12
CA TYR A 194 16.54 -16.29 1.36
C TYR A 194 16.81 -16.32 -0.14
N ARG A 195 16.08 -17.19 -0.84
CA ARG A 195 16.11 -17.28 -2.29
C ARG A 195 14.72 -17.09 -2.86
N HIS A 196 14.61 -16.26 -3.88
CA HIS A 196 13.34 -15.98 -4.54
C HIS A 196 13.47 -16.02 -6.05
N VAL A 197 12.59 -16.78 -6.69
CA VAL A 197 12.50 -16.83 -8.15
C VAL A 197 11.60 -15.70 -8.63
N VAL A 198 12.09 -14.91 -9.58
CA VAL A 198 11.34 -13.84 -10.25
C VAL A 198 11.18 -14.21 -11.71
N ASN A 199 9.94 -14.11 -12.20
CA ASN A 199 9.61 -14.29 -13.60
C ASN A 199 8.98 -12.97 -14.11
N LEU A 200 9.68 -12.30 -15.01
CA LEU A 200 9.31 -11.00 -15.56
C LEU A 200 8.20 -11.13 -16.62
N THR A 201 8.14 -12.24 -17.36
CA THR A 201 7.09 -12.56 -18.33
C THR A 201 5.73 -12.65 -17.63
N ASP A 202 5.65 -13.49 -16.60
CA ASP A 202 4.43 -13.75 -15.83
C ASP A 202 4.18 -12.69 -14.74
N LYS A 203 5.18 -11.84 -14.47
CA LYS A 203 5.17 -10.79 -13.45
C LYS A 203 4.90 -11.37 -12.05
N THR A 204 5.56 -12.48 -11.74
CA THR A 204 5.46 -13.24 -10.49
C THR A 204 6.79 -13.27 -9.73
N CYS A 205 6.71 -13.46 -8.40
CA CYS A 205 7.86 -13.59 -7.50
C CYS A 205 7.52 -14.61 -6.42
N SER A 206 8.40 -15.59 -6.18
CA SER A 206 8.17 -16.60 -5.12
C SER A 206 8.17 -16.02 -3.70
N CYS A 207 8.62 -14.78 -3.53
CA CYS A 207 8.44 -14.00 -2.30
C CYS A 207 6.95 -13.79 -1.92
N ARG A 208 6.04 -13.95 -2.89
CA ARG A 208 4.63 -13.56 -2.85
C ARG A 208 3.72 -14.39 -3.74
N ALA A 209 4.21 -15.53 -4.26
CA ALA A 209 3.47 -16.38 -5.20
C ALA A 209 2.23 -17.00 -4.55
#